data_AF-A0A1F2X076-F1
#
_entry.id   AF-A0A1F2X076-F1
#
_cell.length_a   1.000
_cell.length_b   1.000
_cell.length_c   1.000
_cell.angle_alpha   90.00
_cell.angle_beta   90.00
_cell.angle_gamma   90.00
#
_symmetry.space_group_name_H-M   'P 1'
#
loop_
_entity.id
_entity.type
_entity.pdbx_description
1 polymer ?
#
loop_
_entity_poly.entity_id
_entity_poly.type
_entity_poly.pdbx_seq_one_letter_code
_entity_poly.pdbx_strand_id
1 'polypeptide(L)'
;MLKKMEAAVKIDLEKEFIEIKKSDFDKSYINKYIEVLKSNHKRRIGKFHNLAISRIFDIISAWLEDIIAVKFGAGEGGLNYKKNYSFISKNVKNVKIEKIFKLMKVIEENRGYLNYSINSELALDNIFLQFQDIYR
;
A
#
# COMPACT_ATOMS: atom_id res chain seq x y z
N MET A 1 5.33 -4.79 11.52
CA MET A 1 4.53 -3.63 12.00
C MET A 1 3.04 -3.90 11.82
N LEU A 2 2.58 -4.22 10.61
CA LEU A 2 1.18 -4.59 10.31
C LEU A 2 0.59 -5.66 11.25
N LYS A 3 1.23 -6.82 11.38
CA LYS A 3 0.79 -7.90 12.30
C LYS A 3 0.60 -7.44 13.76
N LYS A 4 1.41 -6.48 14.23
CA LYS A 4 1.27 -5.92 15.59
C LYS A 4 0.04 -5.01 15.70
N MET A 5 -0.24 -4.23 14.65
CA MET A 5 -1.43 -3.38 14.58
C MET A 5 -2.71 -4.22 14.48
N GLU A 6 -2.71 -5.28 13.67
CA GLU A 6 -3.84 -6.22 13.58
C GLU A 6 -4.10 -6.92 14.91
N ALA A 7 -3.05 -7.37 15.60
CA ALA A 7 -3.16 -7.97 16.92
C ALA A 7 -3.75 -7.00 17.95
N ALA A 8 -3.32 -5.74 17.95
CA ALA A 8 -3.88 -4.72 18.83
C ALA A 8 -5.38 -4.49 18.59
N VAL A 9 -5.79 -4.37 17.32
CA VAL A 9 -7.19 -4.18 16.92
C VAL A 9 -8.05 -5.40 17.30
N LYS A 10 -7.49 -6.61 17.24
CA LYS A 10 -8.16 -7.84 17.70
C LYS A 10 -8.35 -7.87 19.22
N ILE A 11 -7.32 -7.47 19.99
CA ILE A 11 -7.41 -7.38 21.46
C ILE A 11 -8.50 -6.39 21.87
N ASP A 12 -8.59 -5.24 21.20
CA ASP A 12 -9.63 -4.24 21.48
C ASP A 12 -11.04 -4.81 21.20
N LEU A 13 -11.21 -5.53 20.09
CA LEU A 13 -12.48 -6.18 19.74
C LEU A 13 -12.90 -7.24 20.78
N GLU A 14 -11.95 -8.05 21.24
CA GLU A 14 -12.21 -9.08 22.27
C GLU A 14 -12.64 -8.45 23.60
N LYS A 15 -12.01 -7.33 24.00
CA LYS A 15 -12.43 -6.57 25.19
C LYS A 15 -13.84 -6.03 25.06
N GLU A 16 -14.15 -5.35 23.94
CA GLU A 16 -15.47 -4.79 23.70
C GLU A 16 -16.55 -5.90 23.71
N PHE A 17 -16.28 -7.04 23.07
CA PHE A 17 -17.19 -8.20 23.09
C PHE A 17 -17.48 -8.72 24.50
N ILE A 18 -16.48 -8.77 25.38
CA ILE A 18 -16.66 -9.21 26.76
C ILE A 18 -17.55 -8.21 27.51
N GLU A 19 -17.35 -6.90 27.33
CA GLU A 19 -18.14 -5.86 27.99
C GLU A 19 -19.62 -5.90 27.57
N ILE A 20 -19.90 -6.02 26.27
CA ILE A 20 -21.28 -6.06 25.75
C ILE A 20 -22.00 -7.34 26.19
N LYS A 21 -21.32 -8.48 26.21
CA LYS A 21 -21.93 -9.73 26.68
C LYS A 21 -22.26 -9.72 28.17
N LYS A 22 -21.61 -8.86 28.95
CA LYS A 22 -21.90 -8.64 30.38
C LYS A 22 -22.96 -7.58 30.64
N SER A 23 -23.46 -6.92 29.59
CA SER A 23 -24.50 -5.90 29.73
C SER A 23 -25.89 -6.51 29.90
N ASP A 24 -26.78 -5.79 30.56
CA ASP A 24 -28.19 -6.18 30.77
C ASP A 24 -29.09 -5.90 29.55
N PHE A 25 -28.49 -5.67 28.37
CA PHE A 25 -29.26 -5.45 27.14
C PHE A 25 -29.89 -6.73 26.62
N ASP A 26 -30.99 -6.56 25.89
CA ASP A 26 -31.64 -7.67 25.18
C ASP A 26 -30.66 -8.36 24.22
N LYS A 27 -30.75 -9.69 24.13
CA LYS A 27 -29.88 -10.53 23.31
C LYS A 27 -29.91 -10.15 21.82
N SER A 28 -31.06 -9.69 21.31
CA SER A 28 -31.19 -9.20 19.94
C SER A 28 -30.38 -7.93 19.70
N TYR A 29 -30.36 -7.01 20.67
CA TYR A 29 -29.57 -5.78 20.63
C TYR A 29 -28.08 -6.08 20.70
N ILE A 30 -27.68 -6.98 21.62
CA ILE A 30 -26.31 -7.47 21.74
C ILE A 30 -25.80 -8.04 20.40
N ASN A 31 -26.59 -8.90 19.75
CA ASN A 31 -26.20 -9.49 18.47
C ASN A 31 -26.05 -8.45 17.35
N LYS A 32 -26.98 -7.49 17.26
CA LYS A 32 -26.91 -6.41 16.27
C LYS A 32 -25.65 -5.56 16.47
N TYR A 33 -25.33 -5.25 17.72
CA TYR A 33 -24.16 -4.44 18.04
C TYR A 33 -22.84 -5.19 17.78
N ILE A 34 -22.79 -6.50 18.05
CA ILE A 34 -21.64 -7.36 17.70
C ILE A 34 -21.34 -7.30 16.19
N GLU A 35 -22.36 -7.33 15.33
CA GLU A 35 -22.17 -7.23 13.88
C GLU A 35 -21.62 -5.86 13.44
N VAL A 36 -22.08 -4.78 14.08
CA VAL A 36 -21.53 -3.43 13.85
C VAL A 36 -20.06 -3.38 14.24
N LEU A 37 -19.69 -3.97 15.39
CA LEU A 37 -18.30 -4.02 15.85
C LEU A 37 -17.40 -4.83 14.92
N LYS A 38 -17.84 -6.00 14.46
CA LYS A 38 -17.10 -6.80 13.46
C LYS A 38 -16.86 -5.99 12.18
N SER A 39 -17.87 -5.29 11.69
CA SER A 39 -17.76 -4.44 10.50
C SER A 39 -16.76 -3.28 10.71
N ASN A 40 -16.83 -2.59 11.84
CA ASN A 40 -15.89 -1.53 12.20
C ASN A 40 -14.45 -2.03 12.32
N HIS A 41 -14.27 -3.19 12.94
CA HIS A 41 -12.97 -3.85 13.06
C HIS A 41 -12.40 -4.23 11.70
N LYS A 42 -13.20 -4.85 10.82
CA LYS A 42 -12.81 -5.17 9.43
C LYS A 42 -12.36 -3.91 8.69
N ARG A 43 -13.10 -2.81 8.82
CA ARG A 43 -12.76 -1.52 8.22
C ARG A 43 -11.45 -0.94 8.77
N ARG A 44 -11.22 -1.02 10.08
CA ARG A 44 -9.96 -0.57 10.72
C ARG A 44 -8.75 -1.35 10.19
N ILE A 45 -8.84 -2.68 10.13
CA ILE A 45 -7.78 -3.52 9.54
C ILE A 45 -7.54 -3.16 8.07
N GLY A 46 -8.61 -2.97 7.30
CA GLY A 46 -8.52 -2.53 5.90
C GLY A 46 -7.73 -1.22 5.74
N LYS A 47 -7.91 -0.24 6.64
CA LYS A 47 -7.11 1.00 6.62
C LYS A 47 -5.62 0.75 6.81
N PHE A 48 -5.22 -0.15 7.71
CA PHE A 48 -3.81 -0.48 7.91
C PHE A 48 -3.19 -1.18 6.70
N HIS A 49 -3.94 -2.09 6.07
CA HIS A 49 -3.54 -2.68 4.80
C HIS A 49 -3.36 -1.62 3.72
N ASN A 50 -4.35 -0.75 3.51
CA ASN A 50 -4.26 0.33 2.53
C ASN A 50 -3.05 1.25 2.77
N LEU A 51 -2.76 1.59 4.02
CA LEU A 51 -1.58 2.38 4.38
C LEU A 51 -0.27 1.64 4.02
N ALA A 52 -0.20 0.33 4.29
CA ALA A 52 0.97 -0.46 3.93
C ALA A 52 1.17 -0.53 2.41
N ILE A 53 0.09 -0.74 1.64
CA ILE A 53 0.14 -0.77 0.18
C ILE A 53 0.50 0.60 -0.41
N SER A 54 -0.10 1.68 0.11
CA SER A 54 0.25 3.05 -0.29
C SER A 54 1.74 3.32 -0.08
N ARG A 55 2.32 2.84 1.01
CA ARG A 55 3.76 2.98 1.26
C ARG A 55 4.62 2.16 0.28
N ILE A 56 4.14 0.99 -0.14
CA ILE A 56 4.81 0.21 -1.19
C ILE A 56 4.79 1.00 -2.51
N PHE A 57 3.66 1.62 -2.86
CA PHE A 57 3.56 2.49 -4.04
C PHE A 57 4.55 3.66 -3.97
N ASP A 58 4.69 4.31 -2.80
CA ASP A 58 5.68 5.39 -2.61
C ASP A 58 7.11 4.92 -2.88
N ILE A 59 7.48 3.74 -2.40
CA ILE A 59 8.82 3.17 -2.60
C ILE A 59 9.08 2.90 -4.08
N ILE A 60 8.09 2.33 -4.79
CA ILE A 60 8.21 2.04 -6.22
C ILE A 60 8.30 3.36 -7.01
N SER A 61 7.44 4.34 -6.72
CA SER A 61 7.46 5.65 -7.38
C SER A 61 8.80 6.37 -7.16
N ALA A 62 9.34 6.38 -5.93
CA ALA A 62 10.63 6.99 -5.64
C ALA A 62 11.78 6.34 -6.43
N TRP A 63 11.73 5.02 -6.62
CA TRP A 63 12.70 4.31 -7.48
C TRP A 63 12.56 4.69 -8.96
N LEU A 64 11.33 4.83 -9.47
CA LEU A 64 11.08 5.26 -10.85
C LEU A 64 11.53 6.72 -11.07
N GLU A 65 11.28 7.59 -10.10
CA GLU A 65 11.78 8.98 -10.09
C GLU A 65 13.30 9.04 -10.12
N ASP A 66 13.99 8.21 -9.32
CA ASP A 66 15.44 8.12 -9.33
C ASP A 66 15.97 7.71 -10.73
N ILE A 67 15.31 6.77 -11.40
CA ILE A 67 15.67 6.38 -12.78
C ILE A 67 15.54 7.56 -13.72
N ILE A 68 14.40 8.28 -13.65
CA ILE A 68 14.15 9.46 -14.48
C ILE A 68 15.21 10.54 -14.22
N ALA A 69 15.50 10.83 -12.95
CA ALA A 69 16.46 11.84 -12.55
C ALA A 69 17.85 11.55 -13.14
N VAL A 70 18.35 10.31 -13.02
CA VAL A 70 19.63 9.93 -13.64
C VAL A 70 19.58 10.04 -15.16
N LYS A 71 18.46 9.66 -15.80
CA LYS A 71 18.27 9.80 -17.26
C LYS A 71 18.35 11.26 -17.73
N PHE A 72 17.90 12.20 -16.90
CA PHE A 72 18.01 13.64 -17.15
C PHE A 72 19.34 14.25 -16.65
N GLY A 73 20.31 13.44 -16.23
CA GLY A 73 21.65 13.88 -15.87
C GLY A 73 21.80 14.31 -14.42
N ALA A 74 20.85 14.01 -13.54
CA ALA A 74 21.02 14.24 -12.11
C ALA A 74 22.17 13.37 -11.55
N GLY A 75 23.02 13.98 -10.74
CA GLY A 75 24.02 13.27 -9.94
C GLY A 75 23.41 12.63 -8.70
N GLU A 76 24.24 11.93 -7.92
CA GLU A 76 23.84 11.23 -6.69
C GLU A 76 23.03 12.09 -5.71
N GLY A 77 23.36 13.38 -5.59
CA GLY A 77 22.67 14.31 -4.68
C GLY A 77 21.21 14.60 -5.04
N GLY A 78 20.79 14.33 -6.28
CA GLY A 78 19.43 14.57 -6.77
C GLY A 78 18.48 13.38 -6.63
N LEU A 79 18.91 12.30 -5.98
CA LEU A 79 18.11 11.07 -5.84
C LEU A 79 17.42 10.98 -4.47
N ASN A 80 16.22 10.41 -4.48
CA ASN A 80 15.51 9.96 -3.28
C ASN A 80 16.37 8.98 -2.47
N TYR A 81 17.07 8.07 -3.17
CA TYR A 81 18.02 7.17 -2.52
C TYR A 81 19.38 7.17 -3.23
N LYS A 82 20.26 8.04 -2.74
CA LYS A 82 21.62 8.29 -3.24
C LYS A 82 22.40 7.04 -3.68
N LYS A 83 22.35 5.96 -2.88
CA LYS A 83 23.08 4.72 -3.18
C LYS A 83 22.63 4.03 -4.48
N ASN A 84 21.46 4.38 -5.02
CA ASN A 84 20.98 3.87 -6.30
C ASN A 84 21.76 4.41 -7.50
N TYR A 85 22.42 5.58 -7.38
CA TYR A 85 23.04 6.28 -8.51
C TYR A 85 23.96 5.39 -9.33
N SER A 86 24.89 4.70 -8.65
CA SER A 86 25.87 3.84 -9.31
C SER A 86 25.22 2.66 -10.04
N PHE A 87 24.12 2.12 -9.50
CA PHE A 87 23.39 1.03 -10.14
C PHE A 87 22.63 1.54 -11.37
N ILE A 88 21.86 2.62 -11.22
CA ILE A 88 21.00 3.17 -12.26
C ILE A 88 21.84 3.63 -13.46
N SER A 89 22.88 4.43 -13.21
CA SER A 89 23.77 4.97 -14.25
C SER A 89 24.46 3.88 -15.10
N LYS A 90 24.73 2.71 -14.49
CA LYS A 90 25.36 1.57 -15.18
C LYS A 90 24.36 0.67 -15.89
N ASN A 91 23.22 0.38 -15.28
CA ASN A 91 22.35 -0.73 -15.70
C ASN A 91 21.04 -0.29 -16.39
N VAL A 92 20.62 0.98 -16.26
CA VAL A 92 19.26 1.42 -16.62
C VAL A 92 19.27 2.38 -17.82
N LYS A 93 20.22 2.21 -18.74
CA LYS A 93 20.42 3.13 -19.88
C LYS A 93 19.30 3.04 -20.95
N ASN A 94 18.77 1.84 -21.16
CA ASN A 94 17.85 1.54 -22.27
C ASN A 94 16.37 1.72 -21.92
N VAL A 95 16.05 2.10 -20.69
CA VAL A 95 14.65 2.28 -20.28
C VAL A 95 14.04 3.49 -21.01
N LYS A 96 12.84 3.28 -21.57
CA LYS A 96 12.05 4.33 -22.22
C LYS A 96 11.31 5.16 -21.16
N ILE A 97 11.52 6.47 -21.18
CA ILE A 97 10.93 7.39 -20.19
C ILE A 97 9.40 7.33 -20.25
N GLU A 98 8.83 7.20 -21.45
CA GLU A 98 7.38 7.10 -21.65
C GLU A 98 6.78 5.88 -20.93
N LYS A 99 7.52 4.76 -20.89
CA LYS A 99 7.10 3.56 -20.17
C LYS A 99 7.12 3.77 -18.66
N ILE A 100 8.10 4.51 -18.14
CA ILE A 100 8.14 4.86 -16.71
C ILE A 100 6.93 5.74 -16.36
N PHE A 101 6.64 6.79 -17.13
CA PHE A 101 5.48 7.63 -16.87
C PHE A 101 4.17 6.87 -16.94
N LYS A 102 4.03 5.94 -17.90
CA LYS A 102 2.85 5.05 -17.96
C LYS A 102 2.71 4.23 -16.68
N LEU A 103 3.81 3.65 -16.18
CA LEU A 103 3.80 2.87 -14.95
C LEU A 103 3.45 3.73 -13.73
N MET A 104 4.04 4.93 -13.61
CA MET A 104 3.70 5.87 -12.54
C MET A 104 2.21 6.23 -12.54
N LYS A 105 1.62 6.45 -13.72
CA LYS A 105 0.18 6.68 -13.86
C LYS A 105 -0.64 5.49 -13.32
N VAL A 106 -0.26 4.27 -13.66
CA VAL A 106 -0.94 3.06 -13.15
C VAL A 106 -0.83 2.95 -11.63
N ILE A 107 0.33 3.26 -11.06
CA ILE A 107 0.53 3.28 -9.59
C ILE A 107 -0.44 4.28 -8.94
N GLU A 108 -0.52 5.50 -9.46
CA GLU A 108 -1.39 6.54 -8.91
C GLU A 108 -2.89 6.25 -9.09
N GLU A 109 -3.28 5.65 -10.21
CA GLU A 109 -4.65 5.14 -10.39
C GLU A 109 -4.97 4.08 -9.33
N ASN A 110 -4.09 3.09 -9.13
CA ASN A 110 -4.28 2.07 -8.10
C ASN A 110 -4.30 2.66 -6.68
N ARG A 111 -3.49 3.68 -6.41
CA ARG A 111 -3.51 4.41 -5.15
C ARG A 111 -4.87 5.04 -4.88
N GLY A 112 -5.45 5.71 -5.87
CA GLY A 112 -6.81 6.26 -5.80
C GLY A 112 -7.85 5.18 -5.49
N TYR A 113 -7.65 3.98 -6.04
CA TYR A 113 -8.55 2.86 -5.85
C TYR A 113 -8.41 2.11 -4.50
N LEU A 114 -7.33 2.31 -3.73
CA LEU A 114 -7.17 1.66 -2.42
C LEU A 114 -8.36 1.92 -1.48
N ASN A 115 -8.94 3.12 -1.53
CA ASN A 115 -10.09 3.49 -0.71
C ASN A 115 -11.40 2.80 -1.11
N TYR A 116 -11.44 2.17 -2.29
CA TYR A 116 -12.60 1.46 -2.84
C TYR A 116 -12.50 -0.07 -2.68
N SER A 117 -11.64 -0.54 -1.77
CA SER A 117 -11.50 -1.97 -1.44
C SER A 117 -11.07 -2.84 -2.63
N ILE A 118 -10.10 -2.37 -3.42
CA ILE A 118 -9.47 -3.20 -4.46
C ILE A 118 -8.68 -4.35 -3.87
N ASN A 119 -8.49 -5.39 -4.69
CA ASN A 119 -7.53 -6.44 -4.38
C ASN A 119 -6.11 -5.90 -4.58
N SER A 120 -5.42 -5.62 -3.48
CA SER A 120 -4.07 -5.06 -3.48
C SER A 120 -3.01 -5.99 -4.06
N GLU A 121 -3.21 -7.30 -3.97
CA GLU A 121 -2.30 -8.30 -4.55
C GLU A 121 -2.33 -8.21 -6.07
N LEU A 122 -3.54 -8.22 -6.67
CA LEU A 122 -3.70 -8.04 -8.12
C LEU A 122 -3.17 -6.69 -8.60
N ALA A 123 -3.34 -5.62 -7.81
CA ALA A 123 -2.78 -4.32 -8.13
C ALA A 123 -1.25 -4.36 -8.20
N LEU A 124 -0.62 -4.99 -7.21
CA LEU A 124 0.84 -5.15 -7.17
C LEU A 124 1.36 -6.05 -8.30
N ASP A 125 0.68 -7.16 -8.59
CA ASP A 125 1.04 -8.06 -9.69
C ASP A 125 1.02 -7.32 -11.03
N ASN A 126 -0.03 -6.53 -11.28
CA ASN A 126 -0.13 -5.72 -12.49
C ASN A 126 1.00 -4.68 -12.58
N ILE A 127 1.30 -3.98 -11.49
CA ILE A 127 2.43 -3.03 -11.42
C ILE A 127 3.75 -3.75 -11.71
N PHE A 128 3.96 -4.94 -11.16
CA PHE A 128 5.18 -5.71 -11.36
C PHE A 128 5.35 -6.19 -12.81
N LEU A 129 4.28 -6.69 -13.44
CA LEU A 129 4.31 -7.08 -14.85
C LEU A 129 4.67 -5.88 -15.75
N GLN A 130 4.06 -4.72 -15.51
CA GLN A 130 4.38 -3.51 -16.28
C GLN A 130 5.79 -2.99 -16.00
N PHE A 131 6.30 -3.17 -14.78
CA PHE A 131 7.69 -2.85 -14.45
C PHE A 131 8.68 -3.70 -15.27
N GLN A 132 8.41 -4.98 -15.49
CA GLN A 132 9.28 -5.82 -16.34
C GLN A 132 9.34 -5.31 -17.78
N ASP A 133 8.23 -4.77 -18.29
CA ASP A 133 8.15 -4.26 -19.64
C ASP A 133 8.90 -2.94 -19.85
N ILE A 134 9.33 -2.23 -18.80
CA ILE A 134 10.11 -0.98 -18.97
C ILE A 134 11.52 -1.24 -19.52
N TYR A 135 12.05 -2.45 -19.32
CA TYR A 135 13.38 -2.86 -19.76
C TYR A 135 13.40 -3.57 -21.11
N ARG A 136 12.22 -3.97 -21.63
CA ARG A 136 12.05 -4.50 -22.98
C ARG A 136 11.96 -3.38 -24.02
#